data_AF-A0A0V1NNK8-F1
#
_entry.id   AF-A0A0V1NNK8-F1
#
_cell.length_a   1.000
_cell.length_b   1.000
_cell.length_c   1.000
_cell.angle_alpha   90.00
_cell.angle_beta   90.00
_cell.angle_gamma   90.00
#
_symmetry.space_group_name_H-M   'P 1'
#
loop_
_entity.id
_entity.type
_entity.pdbx_description
1 polymer ?
#
loop_
_entity_poly.entity_id
_entity_poly.type
_entity_poly.pdbx_seq_one_letter_code
_entity_poly.pdbx_strand_id
1 'polypeptide(L)'
;MFTEETKVLNMPGSSRIAKCASCHGQGVNLCFHCRNSGSIRCNACNGTGMKSGVPHPAVVTHPLVATFPYYDGSRSYSNASTASASKSRKRFGLGTPAHLSTLTGIPPPGLTIVDLCGVCQGRGLRPCNLCKGFGSKPCTVCNGTGKVRFVTKVRVKYSVLKDEYCHEVHLPDEELQKVTGDLVLVECQPVVLPIKKFPIPAISEQSERLIKAHLQKQTPSTKILKQRQTLEAVPIAEVLYEVGNRTNKFWVLGRERVAYVPQYPKKCSIL
;
A
#
# COMPACT_ATOMS: atom_id res chain seq x y z
N MET A 1 -4.23 -29.30 10.45
CA MET A 1 -3.19 -29.44 9.41
C MET A 1 -2.28 -28.23 9.50
N PHE A 2 -0.98 -28.33 9.21
CA PHE A 2 -0.16 -27.11 9.12
C PHE A 2 -0.55 -26.33 7.88
N THR A 3 -0.69 -25.02 8.00
CA THR A 3 -1.10 -24.13 6.93
C THR A 3 -0.11 -23.00 6.80
N GLU A 4 0.17 -22.61 5.56
CA GLU A 4 0.98 -21.43 5.30
C GLU A 4 0.15 -20.17 5.56
N GLU A 5 0.77 -19.19 6.21
CA GLU A 5 0.10 -17.95 6.57
C GLU A 5 1.11 -16.81 6.63
N THR A 6 0.72 -15.59 6.29
CA THR A 6 1.55 -14.40 6.50
C THR A 6 0.79 -13.40 7.35
N LYS A 7 1.35 -13.02 8.51
CA LYS A 7 0.77 -12.04 9.42
C LYS A 7 1.61 -10.77 9.44
N VAL A 8 0.92 -9.63 9.40
CA VAL A 8 1.54 -8.32 9.62
C VAL A 8 1.08 -7.82 10.97
N LEU A 9 2.02 -7.63 11.89
CA LEU A 9 1.76 -7.23 13.27
C LEU A 9 2.46 -5.91 13.56
N ASN A 10 1.85 -5.09 14.40
CA ASN A 10 2.52 -3.91 14.93
C ASN A 10 3.47 -4.34 16.06
N MET A 11 4.72 -3.90 16.01
CA MET A 11 5.70 -4.22 17.04
C MET A 11 5.28 -3.54 18.36
N PRO A 12 5.12 -4.29 19.47
CA PRO A 12 4.77 -3.73 20.77
C PRO A 12 5.79 -2.66 21.19
N GLY A 13 5.32 -1.56 21.78
CA GLY A 13 6.17 -0.46 22.25
C GLY A 13 6.81 0.40 21.14
N SER A 14 6.62 0.07 19.85
CA SER A 14 7.20 0.84 18.74
C SER A 14 6.41 2.10 18.36
N SER A 15 5.25 2.33 18.99
CA SER A 15 4.42 3.49 18.68
C SER A 15 5.05 4.76 19.25
N ARG A 16 5.43 5.69 18.37
CA ARG A 16 5.90 7.02 18.77
C ARG A 16 5.14 8.11 18.05
N ILE A 17 4.81 9.17 18.78
CA ILE A 17 4.20 10.38 18.20
C ILE A 17 5.32 11.38 17.98
N ALA A 18 5.45 11.87 16.76
CA ALA A 18 6.40 12.92 16.43
C ALA A 18 5.71 14.04 15.66
N LYS A 19 6.37 15.21 15.62
CA LYS A 19 5.91 16.33 14.80
C LYS A 19 5.86 15.88 13.34
N CYS A 20 4.81 16.27 12.63
CA CYS A 20 4.71 15.99 11.21
C CYS A 20 5.89 16.63 10.47
N ALA A 21 6.68 15.84 9.76
CA ALA A 21 7.83 16.33 9.00
C ALA A 21 7.42 17.27 7.86
N SER A 22 6.23 17.08 7.28
CA SER A 22 5.76 17.87 6.14
C SER A 22 5.25 19.26 6.51
N CYS A 23 4.67 19.45 7.71
CA CYS A 23 4.17 20.74 8.17
C CYS A 23 4.90 21.27 9.42
N HIS A 24 5.98 20.60 9.85
CA HIS A 24 6.78 20.91 11.04
C HIS A 24 5.96 21.16 12.32
N GLY A 25 4.83 20.48 12.50
CA GLY A 25 3.95 20.67 13.65
C GLY A 25 2.83 21.70 13.50
N GLN A 26 2.76 22.44 12.38
CA GLN A 26 1.74 23.48 12.18
C GLN A 26 0.34 22.94 11.86
N GLY A 27 0.22 21.69 11.41
CA GLY A 27 -1.05 21.08 10.99
C GLY A 27 -1.58 21.57 9.63
N VAL A 28 -1.05 22.69 9.12
CA VAL A 28 -1.44 23.28 7.84
C VAL A 28 -0.25 23.42 6.91
N ASN A 29 -0.49 23.27 5.62
CA ASN A 29 0.45 23.59 4.56
C ASN A 29 0.00 24.88 3.88
N LEU A 30 0.96 25.76 3.59
CA LEU A 30 0.68 27.02 2.90
C LEU A 30 0.16 26.71 1.49
N CYS A 31 -0.84 27.47 1.02
CA CYS A 31 -1.27 27.34 -0.35
C CYS A 31 -0.23 28.01 -1.26
N PHE A 32 0.53 27.21 -2.02
CA PHE A 32 1.54 27.71 -2.95
C PHE A 32 0.97 28.66 -4.02
N HIS A 33 -0.27 28.43 -4.46
CA HIS A 33 -0.92 29.24 -5.49
C HIS A 33 -1.22 30.68 -5.04
N CYS A 34 -1.54 30.90 -3.76
CA CYS A 34 -1.78 32.24 -3.23
C CYS A 34 -0.71 32.69 -2.24
N ARG A 35 0.35 31.89 -2.02
CA ARG A 35 1.43 32.15 -1.06
C ARG A 35 0.89 32.64 0.31
N ASN A 36 -0.07 31.91 0.87
CA ASN A 36 -0.72 32.22 2.16
C ASN A 36 -1.65 33.45 2.20
N SER A 37 -1.86 34.17 1.10
CA SER A 37 -2.73 35.37 1.11
C SER A 37 -4.23 35.05 1.18
N GLY A 38 -4.63 33.84 0.80
CA GLY A 38 -6.03 33.42 0.62
C GLY A 38 -6.71 34.03 -0.62
N SER A 39 -6.05 34.95 -1.33
CA SER A 39 -6.61 35.68 -2.46
C SER A 39 -5.66 35.71 -3.65
N ILE A 40 -6.24 35.72 -4.85
CA ILE A 40 -5.51 35.84 -6.11
C ILE A 40 -5.99 37.09 -6.85
N ARG A 41 -5.14 37.64 -7.72
CA ARG A 41 -5.56 38.76 -8.57
C ARG A 41 -6.72 38.33 -9.45
N CYS A 42 -7.68 39.23 -9.65
CA CYS A 42 -8.78 38.96 -10.57
C CYS A 42 -8.26 39.03 -12.00
N ASN A 43 -8.29 37.90 -12.72
CA ASN A 43 -7.86 37.85 -14.13
C ASN A 43 -8.71 38.73 -15.05
N ALA A 44 -9.98 38.98 -14.72
CA ALA A 44 -10.87 39.80 -15.55
C ALA A 44 -10.50 41.29 -15.55
N CYS A 45 -9.82 41.79 -14.51
CA CYS A 45 -9.42 43.19 -14.39
C CYS A 45 -7.93 43.37 -14.06
N ASN A 46 -7.14 42.29 -14.11
CA ASN A 46 -5.74 42.23 -13.70
C ASN A 46 -5.41 42.85 -12.34
N GLY A 47 -6.38 42.91 -11.42
CA GLY A 47 -6.18 43.49 -10.10
C GLY A 47 -6.60 44.96 -9.94
N THR A 48 -7.03 45.63 -11.01
CA THR A 48 -7.48 47.04 -10.97
C THR A 48 -8.86 47.22 -10.32
N GLY A 49 -9.68 46.17 -10.32
CA GLY A 49 -11.06 46.24 -9.81
C GLY A 49 -12.05 46.89 -10.78
N MET A 50 -11.61 47.35 -11.96
CA MET A 50 -12.45 48.07 -12.93
C MET A 50 -12.78 47.23 -14.15
N LYS A 51 -13.85 47.60 -14.86
CA LYS A 51 -14.24 46.96 -16.13
C LYS A 51 -13.24 47.34 -17.24
N SER A 52 -12.96 46.40 -18.15
CA SER A 52 -12.09 46.64 -19.29
C SER A 52 -12.58 47.84 -20.12
N GLY A 53 -11.67 48.77 -20.41
CA GLY A 53 -11.98 49.99 -21.16
C GLY A 53 -12.40 51.20 -20.31
N VAL A 54 -12.56 51.04 -18.99
CA VAL A 54 -12.80 52.19 -18.10
C VAL A 54 -11.46 52.71 -17.56
N PRO A 55 -11.12 54.00 -17.76
CA PRO A 55 -9.91 54.58 -17.22
C PRO A 55 -9.97 54.58 -15.69
N HIS A 56 -8.86 54.20 -15.05
CA HIS A 56 -8.81 54.15 -13.60
C HIS A 56 -8.97 55.57 -13.02
N PRO A 57 -9.73 55.82 -11.94
CA PRO A 57 -9.94 57.17 -11.38
C PRO A 57 -8.60 57.86 -11.02
N ALA A 58 -7.59 57.08 -10.65
CA ALA A 58 -6.22 57.53 -10.39
C ALA A 58 -5.45 58.02 -11.66
N VAL A 59 -5.98 57.81 -12.86
CA VAL A 59 -5.45 58.33 -14.13
C VAL A 59 -6.10 59.68 -14.47
N VAL A 60 -7.27 59.98 -13.91
CA VAL A 60 -8.09 61.15 -14.29
C VAL A 60 -7.92 62.32 -13.31
N THR A 61 -7.40 62.07 -12.10
CA THR A 61 -7.12 63.14 -11.13
C THR A 61 -5.63 63.26 -10.85
N HIS A 62 -5.01 64.31 -11.43
CA HIS A 62 -3.66 64.85 -11.26
C HIS A 62 -2.52 64.39 -12.20
N PRO A 63 -1.85 65.34 -12.93
CA PRO A 63 -0.62 65.09 -13.70
C PRO A 63 0.62 64.72 -12.87
N LEU A 64 0.52 64.69 -11.54
CA LEU A 64 1.66 64.53 -10.63
C LEU A 64 1.59 63.26 -9.76
N VAL A 65 0.62 62.36 -9.98
CA VAL A 65 0.59 61.05 -9.31
C VAL A 65 1.23 59.99 -10.22
N ALA A 66 2.40 60.31 -10.76
CA ALA A 66 3.29 59.38 -11.46
C ALA A 66 4.11 58.50 -10.49
N THR A 67 3.55 58.22 -9.30
CA THR A 67 4.18 57.36 -8.28
C THR A 67 3.25 56.25 -7.80
N PHE A 68 2.28 55.84 -8.61
CA PHE A 68 1.85 54.44 -8.53
C PHE A 68 2.84 53.62 -9.37
N PRO A 69 3.47 52.59 -8.77
CA PRO A 69 4.51 51.85 -9.45
C PRO A 69 3.90 51.32 -10.73
N TYR A 70 4.45 51.79 -11.85
CA TYR A 70 4.30 51.15 -13.13
C TYR A 70 4.35 49.65 -12.90
N TYR A 71 3.35 48.99 -13.45
CA TYR A 71 3.30 47.56 -13.63
C TYR A 71 4.60 47.15 -14.34
N ASP A 72 5.60 46.77 -13.57
CA ASP A 72 6.71 46.03 -14.10
C ASP A 72 6.19 44.63 -14.37
N GLY A 73 6.03 44.33 -15.66
CA GLY A 73 5.72 43.00 -16.17
C GLY A 73 6.79 41.94 -15.82
N SER A 74 7.86 42.31 -15.10
CA SER A 74 8.91 41.43 -14.63
C SER A 74 8.91 41.19 -13.11
N ARG A 75 7.77 40.77 -12.53
CA ARG A 75 7.78 40.06 -11.22
C ARG A 75 6.96 38.77 -11.24
N SER A 76 7.17 37.97 -12.28
CA SER A 76 7.46 36.56 -12.04
C SER A 76 8.86 36.51 -11.41
N TYR A 77 9.04 35.77 -10.31
CA TYR A 77 10.27 35.71 -9.48
C TYR A 77 10.49 36.87 -8.49
N SER A 78 9.61 37.03 -7.51
CA SER A 78 10.07 37.47 -6.19
C SER A 78 10.67 36.27 -5.45
N ASN A 79 11.96 36.03 -5.66
CA ASN A 79 12.85 35.49 -4.63
C ASN A 79 12.96 36.58 -3.56
N ALA A 80 12.00 36.60 -2.63
CA ALA A 80 12.14 37.30 -1.38
C ALA A 80 11.79 36.30 -0.29
N SER A 81 12.85 35.62 0.16
CA SER A 81 12.92 34.88 1.40
C SER A 81 12.78 35.85 2.58
N THR A 82 11.63 36.49 2.69
CA THR A 82 11.16 37.11 3.93
C THR A 82 9.67 36.83 3.97
N ALA A 83 9.31 35.80 4.74
CA ALA A 83 7.95 35.61 5.19
C ALA A 83 7.55 36.86 5.97
N SER A 84 7.01 37.85 5.26
CA SER A 84 6.39 39.00 5.88
C SER A 84 5.12 38.47 6.52
N ALA A 85 5.22 38.17 7.81
CA ALA A 85 4.12 37.86 8.70
C ALA A 85 3.23 39.10 8.82
N SER A 86 2.48 39.43 7.78
CA SER A 86 1.27 40.22 7.92
C SER A 86 0.10 39.26 7.82
N LYS A 87 -0.44 38.89 8.98
CA LYS A 87 -1.75 38.21 9.14
C LYS A 87 -2.91 39.04 8.58
N SER A 88 -2.65 40.23 8.02
CA SER A 88 -3.69 41.05 7.41
C SER A 88 -3.99 40.53 6.01
N ARG A 89 -5.04 39.70 5.91
CA ARG A 89 -5.68 39.40 4.62
C ARG A 89 -6.00 40.74 3.96
N LYS A 90 -5.26 41.09 2.90
CA LYS A 90 -5.58 42.27 2.08
C LYS A 90 -6.97 42.05 1.51
N ARG A 91 -7.97 42.75 2.06
CA ARG A 91 -9.38 42.62 1.66
C ARG A 91 -9.59 43.11 0.22
N PHE A 92 -8.71 43.98 -0.27
CA PHE A 92 -8.77 44.64 -1.56
C PHE A 92 -7.38 44.72 -2.22
N GLY A 93 -7.35 44.75 -3.55
CA GLY A 93 -6.13 45.05 -4.30
C GLY A 93 -5.69 46.49 -4.04
N LEU A 94 -4.39 46.72 -3.85
CA LEU A 94 -3.86 48.07 -3.64
C LEU A 94 -4.24 48.97 -4.83
N GLY A 95 -4.76 50.16 -4.53
CA GLY A 95 -5.18 51.13 -5.54
C GLY A 95 -6.55 50.87 -6.17
N THR A 96 -7.24 49.76 -5.85
CA THR A 96 -8.60 49.51 -6.39
C THR A 96 -9.63 50.51 -5.84
N PRO A 97 -10.74 50.79 -6.55
CA PRO A 97 -11.82 51.64 -6.05
C PRO A 97 -12.34 51.21 -4.66
N ALA A 98 -12.43 49.90 -4.41
CA ALA A 98 -12.85 49.36 -3.11
C ALA A 98 -11.78 49.54 -2.01
N HIS A 99 -10.49 49.54 -2.38
CA HIS A 99 -9.40 49.85 -1.46
C HIS A 99 -9.42 51.35 -1.07
N LEU A 100 -9.59 52.23 -2.05
CA LEU A 100 -9.71 53.68 -1.85
C LEU A 100 -10.93 54.02 -0.99
N SER A 101 -12.10 53.46 -1.30
CA SER A 101 -13.33 53.69 -0.52
C SER A 101 -13.22 53.21 0.93
N THR A 102 -12.40 52.17 1.20
CA THR A 102 -12.15 51.71 2.57
C THR A 102 -11.27 52.69 3.36
N LEU A 103 -10.43 53.48 2.68
CA LEU A 103 -9.59 54.50 3.31
C LEU A 103 -10.33 55.82 3.49
N THR A 104 -11.13 56.24 2.51
CA THR A 104 -11.80 57.54 2.47
C THR A 104 -13.24 57.52 2.99
N GLY A 105 -13.85 56.33 3.14
CA GLY A 105 -15.25 56.16 3.54
C GLY A 105 -16.27 56.56 2.46
N ILE A 106 -15.82 57.10 1.33
CA ILE A 106 -16.64 57.62 0.24
C ILE A 106 -16.16 56.98 -1.07
N PRO A 107 -17.06 56.44 -1.92
CA PRO A 107 -16.66 55.94 -3.24
C PRO A 107 -16.03 57.06 -4.08
N PRO A 108 -15.02 56.76 -4.92
CA PRO A 108 -14.40 57.79 -5.76
C PRO A 108 -15.45 58.51 -6.62
N PRO A 109 -15.41 59.86 -6.71
CA PRO A 109 -16.39 60.62 -7.46
C PRO A 109 -16.34 60.25 -8.96
N GLY A 110 -17.50 60.10 -9.58
CA GLY A 110 -17.63 59.72 -11.00
C GLY A 110 -17.55 58.22 -11.30
N LEU A 111 -17.51 57.34 -10.27
CA LEU A 111 -17.65 55.90 -10.45
C LEU A 111 -19.06 55.43 -10.10
N THR A 112 -19.71 54.77 -11.04
CA THR A 112 -20.96 54.05 -10.82
C THR A 112 -20.69 52.56 -10.58
N ILE A 113 -21.67 51.82 -10.04
CA ILE A 113 -21.55 50.35 -9.89
C ILE A 113 -21.30 49.62 -11.22
N VAL A 114 -21.61 50.28 -12.34
CA VAL A 114 -21.47 49.79 -13.71
C VAL A 114 -20.02 49.82 -14.20
N ASP A 115 -19.18 50.67 -13.60
CA ASP A 115 -17.76 50.86 -13.95
C ASP A 115 -16.84 49.85 -13.23
N LEU A 116 -17.37 49.19 -12.20
CA LEU A 116 -16.68 48.16 -11.46
C LEU A 116 -16.62 46.86 -12.25
N CYS A 117 -15.54 46.11 -12.05
CA CYS A 117 -15.44 44.77 -12.60
C CYS A 117 -16.56 43.89 -12.03
N GLY A 118 -17.53 43.46 -12.84
CA GLY A 118 -18.64 42.61 -12.39
C GLY A 118 -18.21 41.27 -11.77
N VAL A 119 -17.00 40.81 -12.10
CA VAL A 119 -16.45 39.53 -11.62
C VAL A 119 -15.89 39.61 -10.19
N CYS A 120 -15.28 40.74 -9.81
CA CYS A 120 -14.73 40.95 -8.47
C CYS A 120 -15.38 42.11 -7.69
N GLN A 121 -16.42 42.75 -8.27
CA GLN A 121 -17.19 43.85 -7.71
C GLN A 121 -16.30 44.97 -7.15
N GLY A 122 -15.30 45.41 -7.91
CA GLY A 122 -14.42 46.50 -7.47
C GLY A 122 -13.24 46.09 -6.58
N ARG A 123 -13.16 44.83 -6.13
CA ARG A 123 -12.12 44.41 -5.16
C ARG A 123 -10.74 44.20 -5.77
N GLY A 124 -10.64 43.92 -7.06
CA GLY A 124 -9.40 43.53 -7.76
C GLY A 124 -8.82 42.17 -7.35
N LEU A 125 -9.32 41.57 -6.26
CA LEU A 125 -8.91 40.26 -5.77
C LEU A 125 -10.10 39.29 -5.78
N ARG A 126 -9.81 38.01 -6.00
CA ARG A 126 -10.78 36.91 -5.82
C ARG A 126 -10.26 35.94 -4.76
N PRO A 127 -11.15 35.25 -4.03
CA PRO A 127 -10.71 34.15 -3.17
C PRO A 127 -9.97 33.12 -4.04
N CYS A 128 -8.88 32.59 -3.51
CA CYS A 128 -8.14 31.54 -4.20
C CYS A 128 -9.03 30.30 -4.35
N ASN A 129 -9.23 29.83 -5.58
CA ASN A 129 -10.08 28.67 -5.85
C ASN A 129 -9.56 27.39 -5.19
N LEU A 130 -8.23 27.25 -5.07
CA LEU A 130 -7.61 26.06 -4.49
C LEU A 130 -7.78 25.99 -2.97
N CYS A 131 -7.57 27.09 -2.24
CA CYS A 131 -7.70 27.12 -0.78
C CYS A 131 -9.02 27.77 -0.31
N LYS A 132 -9.96 28.05 -1.21
CA LYS A 132 -11.26 28.67 -0.93
C LYS A 132 -11.20 29.91 -0.03
N GLY A 133 -10.14 30.71 -0.13
CA GLY A 133 -9.98 31.90 0.73
C GLY A 133 -9.18 31.70 2.02
N PHE A 134 -8.85 30.46 2.40
CA PHE A 134 -8.20 30.18 3.69
C PHE A 134 -6.71 30.55 3.73
N GLY A 135 -6.02 30.57 2.58
CA GLY A 135 -4.59 30.85 2.47
C GLY A 135 -3.69 29.65 2.78
N SER A 136 -4.17 28.74 3.61
CA SER A 136 -3.56 27.45 3.90
C SER A 136 -4.54 26.31 3.67
N LYS A 137 -4.01 25.08 3.58
CA LYS A 137 -4.78 23.85 3.51
C LYS A 137 -4.39 22.95 4.68
N PRO A 138 -5.29 22.10 5.19
CA PRO A 138 -4.88 21.08 6.15
C PRO A 138 -3.77 20.22 5.55
N CYS A 139 -2.76 19.91 6.35
CA CYS A 139 -1.68 19.02 5.92
C CYS A 139 -2.26 17.64 5.63
N THR A 140 -2.03 17.10 4.43
CA THR A 140 -2.57 15.79 4.01
C THR A 140 -1.99 14.63 4.81
N VAL A 141 -0.75 14.77 5.30
CA VAL A 141 -0.04 13.70 6.02
C VAL A 141 -0.52 13.56 7.46
N CYS A 142 -0.82 14.68 8.14
CA CYS A 142 -1.31 14.65 9.54
C CYS A 142 -2.79 15.04 9.68
N ASN A 143 -3.46 15.29 8.57
CA ASN A 143 -4.85 15.75 8.48
C ASN A 143 -5.21 16.90 9.44
N GLY A 144 -4.34 17.91 9.55
CA GLY A 144 -4.58 19.05 10.44
C GLY A 144 -4.01 18.94 11.85
N THR A 145 -3.61 17.75 12.31
CA THR A 145 -3.23 17.54 13.72
C THR A 145 -1.83 18.03 14.09
N GLY A 146 -0.95 18.25 13.10
CA GLY A 146 0.45 18.62 13.30
C GLY A 146 1.34 17.50 13.84
N LYS A 147 0.77 16.35 14.22
CA LYS A 147 1.48 15.20 14.78
C LYS A 147 1.17 13.95 13.97
N VAL A 148 2.15 13.07 13.84
CA VAL A 148 1.99 11.78 13.15
C VAL A 148 2.45 10.65 14.07
N ARG A 149 1.76 9.52 14.00
CA ARG A 149 2.13 8.31 14.73
C ARG A 149 2.96 7.42 13.82
N PHE A 150 4.19 7.13 14.23
CA PHE A 150 5.03 6.11 13.63
C PHE A 150 4.84 4.80 14.39
N VAL A 151 4.73 3.70 13.65
CA VAL A 151 4.63 2.34 14.20
C VAL A 151 5.52 1.45 13.33
N THR A 152 6.34 0.62 13.96
CA THR A 152 7.12 -0.40 13.25
C THR A 152 6.23 -1.62 13.03
N LYS A 153 6.07 -2.06 11.78
CA LYS A 153 5.33 -3.28 11.44
C LYS A 153 6.30 -4.42 11.17
N VAL A 154 6.03 -5.58 11.76
CA VAL A 154 6.78 -6.81 11.54
C VAL A 154 5.92 -7.75 10.68
N ARG A 155 6.55 -8.39 9.69
CA ARG A 155 5.92 -9.40 8.85
C ARG A 155 6.43 -10.77 9.27
N VAL A 156 5.53 -11.62 9.75
CA VAL A 156 5.82 -13.00 10.13
C VAL A 156 5.27 -13.91 9.04
N LYS A 157 6.15 -14.70 8.42
CA LYS A 157 5.77 -15.70 7.41
C LYS A 157 5.82 -17.09 8.04
N TYR A 158 4.70 -17.79 8.04
CA TYR A 158 4.57 -19.20 8.41
C TYR A 158 4.57 -20.01 7.11
N SER A 159 5.58 -20.86 6.94
CA SER A 159 5.73 -21.75 5.78
C SER A 159 5.78 -23.20 6.24
N VAL A 160 5.26 -24.11 5.42
CA VAL A 160 5.25 -25.54 5.73
C VAL A 160 6.32 -26.22 4.89
N LEU A 161 7.27 -26.87 5.56
CA LEU A 161 8.23 -27.76 4.91
C LEU A 161 7.69 -29.19 4.96
N LYS A 162 7.58 -29.83 3.81
CA LYS A 162 7.09 -31.20 3.65
C LYS A 162 8.10 -31.98 2.82
N ASP A 163 8.61 -33.06 3.39
CA ASP A 163 9.48 -34.03 2.71
C ASP A 163 8.88 -35.43 2.98
N GLU A 164 8.80 -36.27 1.95
CA GLU A 164 8.19 -37.62 2.01
C GLU A 164 9.20 -38.68 1.57
N TYR A 165 9.11 -39.88 2.15
CA TYR A 165 9.94 -41.02 1.80
C TYR A 165 9.07 -42.29 1.78
N CYS A 166 9.13 -43.02 0.66
CA CYS A 166 8.48 -44.31 0.49
C CYS A 166 9.56 -45.40 0.41
N HIS A 167 9.43 -46.43 1.24
CA HIS A 167 10.34 -47.57 1.25
C HIS A 167 9.86 -48.66 0.28
N GLU A 168 10.76 -49.18 -0.55
CA GLU A 168 10.56 -50.35 -1.42
C GLU A 168 9.32 -50.32 -2.32
N VAL A 169 9.36 -49.52 -3.39
CA VAL A 169 8.27 -49.54 -4.37
C VAL A 169 8.81 -49.52 -5.80
N HIS A 170 8.43 -50.53 -6.59
CA HIS A 170 8.59 -50.55 -8.05
C HIS A 170 7.37 -49.93 -8.77
N LEU A 171 6.55 -49.16 -8.04
CA LEU A 171 5.33 -48.52 -8.54
C LEU A 171 5.54 -47.00 -8.67
N PRO A 172 4.82 -46.32 -9.57
CA PRO A 172 4.89 -44.87 -9.71
C PRO A 172 4.36 -44.14 -8.48
N ASP A 173 5.06 -43.08 -8.05
CA ASP A 173 4.66 -42.23 -6.90
C ASP A 173 3.26 -41.62 -7.06
N GLU A 174 2.81 -41.38 -8.30
CA GLU A 174 1.50 -40.81 -8.62
C GLU A 174 0.32 -41.67 -8.14
N GLU A 175 0.47 -43.00 -8.17
CA GLU A 175 -0.57 -43.92 -7.71
C GLU A 175 -0.55 -44.07 -6.18
N LEU A 176 0.62 -43.93 -5.56
CA LEU A 176 0.76 -43.96 -4.11
C LEU A 176 0.16 -42.71 -3.45
N GLN A 177 0.27 -41.53 -4.07
CA GLN A 177 -0.32 -40.30 -3.53
C GLN A 177 -1.86 -40.33 -3.49
N LYS A 178 -2.48 -41.14 -4.34
CA LYS A 178 -3.95 -41.27 -4.40
C LYS A 178 -4.50 -42.16 -3.30
N VAL A 179 -3.66 -42.99 -2.69
CA VAL A 179 -4.09 -44.11 -1.88
C VAL A 179 -3.66 -43.93 -0.44
N THR A 180 -4.56 -44.24 0.50
CA THR A 180 -4.28 -44.18 1.93
C THR A 180 -3.98 -45.56 2.51
N GLY A 181 -3.10 -45.59 3.51
CA GLY A 181 -2.71 -46.73 4.32
C GLY A 181 -3.13 -46.59 5.77
N ASP A 182 -2.61 -47.48 6.62
CA ASP A 182 -2.83 -47.46 8.06
C ASP A 182 -1.76 -46.62 8.75
N LEU A 183 -2.18 -45.72 9.64
CA LEU A 183 -1.29 -44.85 10.37
C LEU A 183 -0.61 -45.63 11.49
N VAL A 184 0.67 -45.95 11.31
CA VAL A 184 1.49 -46.69 12.28
C VAL A 184 2.01 -45.78 13.38
N LEU A 185 2.39 -44.55 13.02
CA LEU A 185 2.89 -43.56 13.96
C LEU A 185 2.47 -42.16 13.53
N VAL A 186 1.95 -41.37 14.48
CA VAL A 186 1.72 -39.94 14.28
C VAL A 186 2.24 -39.21 15.50
N GLU A 187 3.27 -38.40 15.31
CA GLU A 187 3.89 -37.65 16.39
C GLU A 187 4.09 -36.19 16.00
N CYS A 188 3.76 -35.27 16.91
CA CYS A 188 3.91 -33.83 16.71
C CYS A 188 4.61 -33.20 17.92
N GLN A 189 5.81 -32.68 17.71
CA GLN A 189 6.63 -32.02 18.74
C GLN A 189 7.25 -30.72 18.20
N PRO A 190 7.84 -29.84 19.03
CA PRO A 190 8.61 -28.70 18.53
C PRO A 190 9.73 -29.12 17.57
N VAL A 191 10.45 -30.17 17.93
CA VAL A 191 11.39 -30.92 17.09
C VAL A 191 11.17 -32.39 17.42
N VAL A 192 10.89 -33.23 16.41
CA VAL A 192 10.66 -34.66 16.61
C VAL A 192 11.99 -35.42 16.67
N LEU A 193 12.00 -36.55 17.37
CA LEU A 193 13.15 -37.44 17.41
C LEU A 193 13.08 -38.46 16.27
N PRO A 194 14.24 -38.91 15.73
CA PRO A 194 14.27 -39.99 14.76
C PRO A 194 13.56 -41.24 15.28
N ILE A 195 12.84 -41.93 14.39
CA ILE A 195 12.13 -43.18 14.72
C ILE A 195 13.17 -44.28 14.95
N LYS A 196 13.50 -44.55 16.21
CA LYS A 196 14.42 -45.62 16.61
C LYS A 196 13.67 -46.92 16.81
N LYS A 197 14.33 -48.06 16.52
CA LYS A 197 13.82 -49.43 16.73
C LYS A 197 12.66 -49.87 15.81
N PHE A 198 12.52 -49.24 14.64
CA PHE A 198 11.58 -49.75 13.64
C PHE A 198 12.15 -51.03 12.99
N PRO A 199 11.33 -52.05 12.66
CA PRO A 199 11.81 -53.31 12.06
C PRO A 199 12.59 -53.13 10.75
N ILE A 200 12.32 -52.04 10.02
CA ILE A 200 12.96 -51.71 8.75
C ILE A 200 14.03 -50.63 8.98
N PRO A 201 15.34 -50.94 8.84
CA PRO A 201 16.43 -49.99 9.10
C PRO A 201 16.40 -48.74 8.22
N ALA A 202 15.99 -48.89 6.95
CA ALA A 202 15.92 -47.78 5.99
C ALA A 202 14.99 -46.66 6.46
N ILE A 203 13.88 -46.99 7.13
CA ILE A 203 12.93 -45.99 7.67
C ILE A 203 13.58 -45.21 8.82
N SER A 204 14.33 -45.89 9.68
CA SER A 204 15.06 -45.24 10.78
C SER A 204 16.13 -44.27 10.25
N GLU A 205 16.92 -44.70 9.27
CA GLU A 205 17.96 -43.86 8.65
C GLU A 205 17.36 -42.65 7.93
N GLN A 206 16.28 -42.85 7.16
CA GLN A 206 15.62 -41.79 6.42
C GLN A 206 14.92 -40.79 7.34
N SER A 207 14.28 -41.26 8.42
CA SER A 207 13.74 -40.38 9.46
C SER A 207 14.82 -39.44 10.02
N GLU A 208 16.00 -39.99 10.36
CA GLU A 208 17.12 -39.18 10.84
C GLU A 208 17.62 -38.18 9.78
N ARG A 209 17.76 -38.61 8.53
CA ARG A 209 18.20 -37.75 7.42
C ARG A 209 17.23 -36.59 7.19
N LEU A 210 15.93 -36.84 7.14
CA LEU A 210 14.91 -35.81 6.93
C LEU A 210 14.87 -34.79 8.07
N ILE A 211 14.98 -35.26 9.32
CA ILE A 211 15.05 -34.37 10.48
C ILE A 211 16.30 -33.49 10.40
N LYS A 212 17.47 -34.05 10.07
CA LYS A 212 18.71 -33.28 9.87
C LYS A 212 18.58 -32.26 8.74
N ALA A 213 17.99 -32.64 7.61
CA ALA A 213 17.76 -31.74 6.48
C ALA A 213 16.86 -30.55 6.86
N HIS A 214 15.79 -30.79 7.64
CA HIS A 214 14.96 -29.71 8.16
C HIS A 214 15.70 -28.79 9.14
N LEU A 215 16.53 -29.35 10.02
CA LEU A 215 17.34 -28.56 10.96
C LEU A 215 18.38 -27.70 10.23
N GLN A 216 19.01 -28.21 9.17
CA GLN A 216 19.95 -27.45 8.35
C GLN A 216 19.31 -26.27 7.61
N LYS A 217 18.01 -26.36 7.29
CA LYS A 217 17.24 -25.25 6.69
C LYS A 217 16.95 -24.11 7.67
N GLN A 218 17.28 -24.24 8.97
CA GLN A 218 17.12 -23.14 9.93
C GLN A 218 18.17 -22.05 9.72
N THR A 219 17.71 -20.81 9.61
CA THR A 219 18.53 -19.60 9.58
C THR A 219 18.27 -18.74 10.82
N PRO A 220 19.12 -17.73 11.14
CA PRO A 220 18.88 -16.84 12.28
C PRO A 220 17.51 -16.13 12.25
N SER A 221 16.92 -15.99 11.07
CA SER A 221 15.60 -15.35 10.86
C SER A 221 14.44 -16.35 10.71
N THR A 222 14.69 -17.66 10.70
CA THR A 222 13.65 -18.69 10.51
C THR A 222 13.79 -19.80 11.54
N LYS A 223 12.72 -20.09 12.27
CA LYS A 223 12.72 -21.12 13.32
C LYS A 223 11.63 -22.15 13.05
N ILE A 224 11.93 -23.43 13.28
CA ILE A 224 10.91 -24.49 13.31
C ILE A 224 10.06 -24.30 14.57
N LEU A 225 8.76 -24.12 14.39
CA LEU A 225 7.80 -23.95 15.49
C LEU A 225 7.29 -25.30 15.98
N LYS A 226 6.94 -26.17 15.03
CA LYS A 226 6.49 -27.54 15.24
C LYS A 226 6.91 -28.38 14.05
N GLN A 227 7.19 -29.64 14.32
CA GLN A 227 7.46 -30.68 13.34
C GLN A 227 6.53 -31.85 13.62
N ARG A 228 6.00 -32.44 12.55
CA ARG A 228 5.17 -33.65 12.61
C ARG A 228 5.82 -34.72 11.77
N GLN A 229 5.96 -35.92 12.34
CA GLN A 229 6.33 -37.12 11.59
C GLN A 229 5.15 -38.07 11.57
N THR A 230 4.93 -38.68 10.41
CA THR A 230 3.85 -39.62 10.15
C THR A 230 4.46 -40.82 9.46
N LEU A 231 4.24 -42.00 10.02
CA LEU A 231 4.55 -43.27 9.39
C LEU A 231 3.24 -43.94 9.01
N GLU A 232 3.09 -44.20 7.72
CA GLU A 232 1.89 -44.80 7.13
C GLU A 232 2.29 -46.09 6.42
N ALA A 233 1.61 -47.18 6.76
CA ALA A 233 1.77 -48.48 6.11
C ALA A 233 0.68 -48.65 5.06
N VAL A 234 1.04 -48.55 3.79
CA VAL A 234 0.11 -48.78 2.68
C VAL A 234 0.15 -50.26 2.33
N PRO A 235 -0.95 -51.02 2.51
CA PRO A 235 -0.99 -52.41 2.08
C PRO A 235 -0.93 -52.49 0.55
N ILE A 236 -0.04 -53.32 0.03
CA ILE A 236 0.13 -53.55 -1.41
C ILE A 236 0.04 -55.05 -1.64
N ALA A 237 -0.86 -55.48 -2.52
CA ALA A 237 -0.95 -56.87 -2.95
C ALA A 237 -0.55 -56.97 -4.43
N GLU A 238 0.48 -57.75 -4.73
CA GLU A 238 0.83 -58.14 -6.09
C GLU A 238 0.00 -59.37 -6.47
N VAL A 239 -0.74 -59.26 -7.58
CA VAL A 239 -1.58 -60.34 -8.09
C VAL A 239 -1.08 -60.74 -9.47
N LEU A 240 -0.70 -62.02 -9.58
CA LEU A 240 -0.38 -62.66 -10.85
C LEU A 240 -1.66 -63.21 -11.46
N TYR A 241 -1.86 -62.97 -12.74
CA TYR A 241 -3.02 -63.45 -13.47
C TYR A 241 -2.62 -63.96 -14.86
N GLU A 242 -3.36 -64.95 -15.34
CA GLU A 242 -3.14 -65.56 -16.64
C GLU A 242 -4.33 -65.29 -17.55
N VAL A 243 -4.04 -64.75 -18.75
CA VAL A 243 -5.04 -64.58 -19.82
C VAL A 243 -4.50 -65.24 -21.07
N GLY A 244 -5.08 -66.38 -21.44
CA GLY A 244 -4.53 -67.26 -22.47
C GLY A 244 -3.16 -67.80 -22.06
N ASN A 245 -2.14 -67.65 -22.93
CA ASN A 245 -0.75 -68.05 -22.66
C ASN A 245 0.13 -66.92 -22.06
N ARG A 246 -0.46 -65.82 -21.59
CA ARG A 246 0.29 -64.67 -21.05
C ARG A 246 0.07 -64.56 -19.55
N THR A 247 1.15 -64.69 -18.80
CA THR A 247 1.23 -64.33 -17.38
C THR A 247 1.46 -62.83 -17.28
N ASN A 248 0.57 -62.13 -16.60
CA ASN A 248 0.66 -60.70 -16.32
C ASN A 248 0.53 -60.46 -14.83
N LYS A 249 0.86 -59.23 -14.40
CA LYS A 249 0.74 -58.82 -13.01
C LYS A 249 0.01 -57.49 -12.88
N PHE A 250 -0.76 -57.36 -11.80
CA PHE A 250 -1.34 -56.10 -11.36
C PHE A 250 -1.18 -55.95 -9.86
N TRP A 251 -1.32 -54.72 -9.38
CA TRP A 251 -1.20 -54.41 -7.95
C TRP A 251 -2.52 -53.87 -7.44
N VAL A 252 -2.90 -54.26 -6.24
CA VAL A 252 -4.00 -53.66 -5.49
C VAL A 252 -3.39 -52.83 -4.37
N LEU A 253 -3.72 -51.53 -4.37
CA LEU A 253 -3.10 -50.52 -3.54
C LEU A 253 -4.07 -50.04 -2.45
N GLY A 254 -3.56 -50.03 -1.22
CA GLY A 254 -4.10 -49.43 0.00
C GLY A 254 -5.51 -49.84 0.40
N ARG A 255 -6.09 -49.07 1.32
CA ARG A 255 -7.39 -49.39 1.93
C ARG A 255 -8.55 -49.30 0.94
N GLU A 256 -8.42 -48.45 -0.07
CA GLU A 256 -9.42 -48.24 -1.12
C GLU A 256 -9.43 -49.36 -2.17
N ARG A 257 -8.43 -50.27 -2.13
CA ARG A 257 -8.28 -51.41 -3.07
C ARG A 257 -8.23 -50.94 -4.52
N VAL A 258 -7.48 -49.88 -4.79
CA VAL A 258 -7.30 -49.34 -6.15
C VAL A 258 -6.41 -50.30 -6.93
N ALA A 259 -6.86 -50.74 -8.10
CA ALA A 259 -6.11 -51.64 -8.96
C ALA A 259 -5.24 -50.86 -9.95
N TYR A 260 -3.92 -51.05 -9.88
CA TYR A 260 -2.96 -50.55 -10.85
C TYR A 260 -2.54 -51.68 -11.81
N VAL A 261 -2.87 -51.50 -13.09
CA VAL A 261 -2.59 -52.47 -14.16
C VAL A 261 -1.73 -51.78 -15.23
N PRO A 262 -0.40 -51.99 -15.26
CA PRO A 262 0.46 -51.31 -16.25
C PRO A 262 0.18 -51.75 -17.68
N GLN A 263 -0.20 -53.02 -17.87
CA GLN A 263 -0.55 -53.58 -19.17
C GLN A 263 -1.98 -54.14 -19.11
N TYR A 264 -2.96 -53.25 -19.26
CA TYR A 264 -4.35 -53.68 -19.34
C TYR A 264 -4.60 -54.44 -20.64
N PRO A 265 -5.12 -55.68 -20.62
CA PRO A 265 -5.40 -56.44 -21.83
C PRO A 265 -6.57 -55.80 -22.59
N LYS A 266 -6.25 -55.01 -23.63
CA LYS A 266 -7.22 -54.23 -24.42
C LYS A 266 -8.15 -55.06 -25.32
N LYS A 267 -8.00 -56.39 -25.37
CA LYS A 267 -8.85 -57.27 -26.19
C LYS A 267 -9.55 -58.29 -25.29
N CYS A 268 -10.85 -58.13 -25.11
CA CYS A 268 -11.72 -59.19 -24.61
C CYS A 268 -11.71 -60.33 -25.64
N SER A 269 -10.87 -61.33 -25.44
CA SER A 269 -11.07 -62.64 -26.05
C SER A 269 -12.06 -63.39 -25.17
N ILE A 270 -13.32 -63.40 -25.59
CA ILE A 270 -14.35 -64.28 -25.05
C ILE A 270 -13.83 -65.71 -25.22
N LEU A 271 -13.70 -66.44 -24.10
CA LEU A 271 -13.42 -67.87 -24.06
C LEU A 271 -14.61 -68.64 -24.65
#